data_AF-A0A939HTF8-F1
#
_entry.id   AF-A0A939HTF8-F1
#
_cell.length_a   1.000
_cell.length_b   1.000
_cell.length_c   1.000
_cell.angle_alpha   90.00
_cell.angle_beta   90.00
_cell.angle_gamma   90.00
#
_symmetry.space_group_name_H-M   'P 1'
#
loop_
_entity.id
_entity.type
_entity.pdbx_description
1 polymer ?
#
loop_
_entity_poly.entity_id
_entity_poly.type
_entity_poly.pdbx_seq_one_letter_code
_entity_poly.pdbx_strand_id
1 'polypeptide(L)' 'MESWNLGAGESAVLHMAIVDGIDEAGRVMIRDPWEGTSYKMEQEEFFKFWNQIAVF' A
#
# COMPACT_ATOMS: atom_id res chain seq x y z
N MET A 1 23.63 -28.89 -17.88
CA MET A 1 22.54 -27.95 -18.20
C MET A 1 22.43 -27.04 -17.00
N GLU A 2 23.04 -25.86 -17.10
CA GLU A 2 23.14 -24.93 -15.98
C GLU A 2 21.75 -24.31 -15.75
N SER A 3 21.19 -24.55 -14.57
CA SER A 3 19.95 -23.91 -14.14
C SER A 3 20.28 -22.47 -13.75
N TRP A 4 19.81 -21.51 -14.54
CA TRP A 4 19.76 -20.12 -14.14
C TRP A 4 18.82 -20.02 -12.94
N ASN A 5 19.38 -19.84 -11.74
CA ASN A 5 18.67 -19.21 -10.65
C ASN A 5 18.43 -17.78 -11.10
N LEU A 6 17.30 -17.54 -11.78
CA LEU A 6 16.70 -16.23 -11.82
C LEU A 6 16.47 -15.91 -10.36
N GLY A 7 17.33 -15.04 -9.80
CA GLY A 7 17.16 -14.55 -8.45
C GLY A 7 15.70 -14.19 -8.31
N ALA A 8 15.02 -14.84 -7.37
CA ALA A 8 13.68 -14.47 -6.98
C ALA A 8 13.81 -13.02 -6.53
N GLY A 9 13.63 -12.10 -7.48
CA GLY A 9 13.63 -10.68 -7.26
C GLY A 9 12.63 -10.48 -6.15
N GLU A 10 13.10 -9.84 -5.08
CA GLU A 10 12.37 -9.56 -3.85
C GLU A 10 10.88 -9.45 -4.17
N SER A 11 10.12 -10.46 -3.74
CA SER A 11 8.70 -10.59 -4.03
C SER A 11 8.06 -9.26 -3.66
N ALA A 12 7.75 -8.42 -4.66
CA ALA A 12 7.21 -7.09 -4.43
C ALA A 12 5.96 -7.28 -3.58
N VAL A 13 6.03 -6.89 -2.31
CA VAL A 13 4.96 -7.18 -1.36
C VAL A 13 3.76 -6.38 -1.85
N LEU A 14 2.80 -7.08 -2.46
CA LEU A 14 1.52 -6.52 -2.83
C LEU A 14 0.74 -6.31 -1.54
N HIS A 15 0.90 -5.13 -0.95
CA HIS A 15 0.10 -4.68 0.17
C HIS A 15 -1.09 -3.87 -0.35
N MET A 16 -2.31 -4.32 -0.03
CA MET A 16 -3.54 -3.64 -0.39
C MET A 16 -4.20 -3.12 0.88
N ALA A 17 -4.35 -1.80 0.96
CA ALA A 17 -5.13 -1.16 2.01
C ALA A 17 -6.42 -0.59 1.41
N ILE A 18 -7.41 -0.37 2.26
CA ILE A 18 -8.68 0.25 1.89
C ILE A 18 -8.62 1.72 2.27
N VAL A 19 -8.91 2.60 1.31
CA VAL A 19 -9.02 4.04 1.55
C VAL A 19 -10.50 4.41 1.66
N ASP A 20 -10.93 4.85 2.83
CA ASP A 20 -12.32 5.26 3.07
C ASP A 20 -12.59 6.70 2.60
N GLY A 21 -11.54 7.50 2.41
CA GLY A 21 -11.62 8.87 1.94
C GLY A 21 -10.59 9.79 2.58
N ILE A 22 -10.88 11.08 2.56
CA ILE A 22 -10.11 12.15 3.18
C ILE A 22 -10.96 12.76 4.30
N ASP A 23 -10.36 12.96 5.48
CA ASP A 23 -11.06 13.60 6.61
C ASP A 23 -11.06 15.14 6.52
N GLU A 24 -11.76 15.80 7.45
CA GLU A 24 -11.88 17.27 7.47
C GLU A 24 -10.54 18.00 7.66
N ALA A 25 -9.51 17.31 8.16
CA ALA A 25 -8.17 17.84 8.32
C ALA A 25 -7.28 17.59 7.09
N GLY A 26 -7.81 16.95 6.04
CA GLY A 26 -7.06 16.64 4.82
C GLY A 26 -6.24 15.35 4.90
N ARG A 27 -6.48 14.48 5.89
CA ARG A 27 -5.73 13.22 6.08
C ARG A 27 -6.43 12.06 5.40
N VAL A 28 -5.65 11.14 4.83
CA VAL A 28 -6.14 9.90 4.24
C VAL A 28 -6.59 8.96 5.35
N MET A 29 -7.82 8.45 5.26
CA MET A 29 -8.37 7.46 6.19
C MET A 29 -8.16 6.05 5.63
N ILE A 30 -7.37 5.24 6.34
CA ILE A 30 -6.91 3.94 5.85
C ILE A 30 -7.36 2.82 6.80
N ARG A 31 -7.91 1.75 6.23
CA ARG A 31 -8.08 0.45 6.89
C ARG A 31 -7.09 -0.53 6.29
N ASP A 32 -6.28 -1.12 7.15
CA ASP A 32 -5.30 -2.14 6.78
C ASP A 32 -5.81 -3.52 7.25
N PRO A 33 -6.31 -4.37 6.32
CA PRO A 33 -6.79 -5.70 6.66
C PRO A 33 -5.69 -6.65 7.12
N TRP A 34 -4.43 -6.37 6.79
CA TRP A 34 -3.31 -7.23 7.11
C TRP A 34 -2.99 -7.20 8.61
N GLU A 35 -2.94 -5.99 9.16
CA GLU A 35 -2.71 -5.76 10.59
C GLU A 35 -4.03 -5.67 11.38
N GLY A 36 -5.18 -5.62 10.70
CA GLY A 36 -6.49 -5.41 11.32
C GLY A 36 -6.61 -4.03 11.98
N THR A 37 -5.90 -3.04 11.47
CA THR A 37 -5.82 -1.69 12.04
C THR A 37 -6.53 -0.66 11.17
N SER A 38 -6.80 0.50 11.77
CA SER A 38 -7.28 1.67 11.06
C SER A 38 -6.51 2.88 11.54
N TYR A 39 -6.01 3.68 10.60
CA TYR A 39 -5.17 4.83 10.90
C TYR A 39 -5.40 5.96 9.90
N LYS A 40 -4.78 7.10 10.20
CA LYS A 40 -4.82 8.29 9.37
C LYS A 40 -3.41 8.76 9.09
N MET A 41 -3.17 9.27 7.89
CA MET A 41 -1.88 9.88 7.55
C MET A 41 -2.03 11.06 6.59
N GLU A 42 -1.03 11.91 6.55
CA GLU A 42 -0.96 13.00 5.58
C GLU A 42 -0.91 12.45 4.15
N GLN A 43 -1.51 13.15 3.21
CA GLN A 43 -1.53 12.74 1.79
C GLN A 43 -0.13 12.60 1.21
N GLU A 44 0.78 13.51 1.57
CA GLU A 44 2.17 13.48 1.12
C GLU A 44 2.90 12.22 1.59
N GLU A 45 2.62 11.73 2.79
CA GLU A 45 3.17 10.47 3.29
C GLU A 45 2.53 9.27 2.57
N PHE A 46 1.22 9.31 2.33
CA PHE A 46 0.54 8.25 1.60
C PHE A 46 1.10 8.07 0.17
N PHE A 47 1.34 9.18 -0.55
CA PHE A 47 1.85 9.16 -1.93
C PHE A 47 3.25 8.58 -2.08
N LYS A 48 4.05 8.48 -1.00
CA LYS A 48 5.35 7.81 -1.04
C LYS A 48 5.22 6.30 -1.17
N PHE A 49 4.10 5.72 -0.72
CA PHE A 49 3.86 4.27 -0.72
C PHE A 49 2.87 3.84 -1.81
N TRP A 50 1.95 4.71 -2.18
CA TRP A 50 0.94 4.39 -3.17
C TRP A 50 1.54 4.32 -4.59
N ASN A 51 1.40 3.16 -5.23
CA ASN A 51 1.86 2.91 -6.59
C ASN A 51 0.91 3.43 -7.69
N GLN A 52 -0.06 4.29 -7.33
CA GLN A 52 -1.07 4.88 -8.22
C GLN A 52 -2.11 3.89 -8.78
N ILE A 53 -2.12 2.65 -8.31
CA ILE A 53 -3.11 1.64 -8.68
C ILE A 53 -4.24 1.66 -7.64
N ALA A 54 -5.48 1.67 -8.12
CA ALA A 54 -6.68 1.58 -7.29
C ALA A 54 -7.75 0.72 -7.99
N VAL A 55 -8.59 0.08 -7.18
CA VAL A 55 -9.78 -0.67 -7.62
C VAL A 55 -10.99 -0.02 -6.95
N PHE A 56 -12.06 0.20 -7.71
CA PHE A 56 -13.29 0.90 -7.28
C PHE A 56 -14.51 -0.02 -7.34
#